data_AF-A0A444L5X2-F1
#
_entry.id   AF-A0A444L5X2-F1
#
_cell.length_a   1.000
_cell.length_b   1.000
_cell.length_c   1.000
_cell.angle_alpha   90.00
_cell.angle_beta   90.00
_cell.angle_gamma   90.00
#
_symmetry.space_group_name_H-M   'P 1'
#
loop_
_entity.id
_entity.type
_entity.pdbx_description
1 polymer ?
#
loop_
_entity_poly.entity_id
_entity_poly.type
_entity_poly.pdbx_seq_one_letter_code
_entity_poly.pdbx_strand_id
1 'polypeptide(L)'
;MQIGFEPKIVFLCPLCQKDVEMVYSRSEGWSADHGGCLNFSVIRKTPTIGDKEFRTPLVFIDLESDYAIREAIDGLRALAAEEADSTKRTKIEAGIRRLESKIGFAEKKIQELLEAIKGGTYGLRIVSGRSVGALVWRGEEKFFGISYGNAQNEEFGLMITSQEDEAKGFILKWIHYWDGAKLVGKKMFP
;
A
#
# COMPACT_ATOMS: atom_id res chain seq x y z
N MET A 1 -2.35 -27.03 -17.16
CA MET A 1 -2.35 -26.42 -15.81
C MET A 1 -3.37 -27.20 -14.99
N GLN A 2 -2.93 -27.92 -13.97
CA GLN A 2 -3.81 -28.77 -13.16
C GLN A 2 -4.72 -27.84 -12.34
N ILE A 3 -6.04 -27.98 -12.53
CA ILE A 3 -7.03 -27.29 -11.69
C ILE A 3 -6.91 -27.91 -10.30
N GLY A 4 -6.43 -27.14 -9.31
CA GLY A 4 -6.45 -27.58 -7.90
C GLY A 4 -5.21 -27.31 -7.07
N PHE A 5 -4.14 -26.69 -7.60
CA PHE A 5 -2.99 -26.28 -6.77
C PHE A 5 -2.71 -24.80 -6.98
N GLU A 6 -3.44 -23.94 -6.27
CA GLU A 6 -2.97 -22.56 -6.07
C GLU A 6 -1.85 -22.60 -5.02
N PRO A 7 -0.62 -22.19 -5.35
CA PRO A 7 0.46 -22.18 -4.38
C PRO A 7 0.09 -21.24 -3.23
N LYS A 8 0.01 -21.80 -2.02
CA LYS A 8 -0.20 -21.06 -0.79
C LYS A 8 1.06 -20.25 -0.48
N ILE A 9 0.95 -18.92 -0.47
CA ILE A 9 2.06 -18.04 -0.09
C ILE A 9 1.94 -17.77 1.41
N VAL A 10 2.96 -18.17 2.17
CA VAL A 10 3.05 -17.93 3.62
C VAL A 10 4.41 -17.30 3.94
N PHE A 11 4.43 -16.31 4.83
CA PHE A 11 5.64 -15.62 5.29
C PHE A 11 5.46 -15.11 6.73
N LEU A 12 6.52 -14.59 7.33
CA LEU A 12 6.49 -14.07 8.71
C LEU A 12 6.28 -12.55 8.72
N CYS A 13 5.27 -12.06 9.44
CA CYS A 13 5.12 -10.62 9.64
C CYS A 13 6.38 -10.02 10.31
N PRO A 14 7.04 -9.01 9.73
CA PRO A 14 8.26 -8.45 10.31
C PRO A 14 8.02 -7.75 11.66
N LEU A 15 6.79 -7.33 11.97
CA LEU A 15 6.46 -6.70 13.25
C LEU A 15 6.23 -7.71 14.37
N CYS A 16 5.39 -8.73 14.14
CA CYS A 16 4.94 -9.63 15.20
C CYS A 16 5.44 -11.07 15.07
N GLN A 17 6.17 -11.38 13.99
CA GLN A 17 6.80 -12.68 13.72
C GLN A 17 5.82 -13.85 13.66
N LYS A 18 4.54 -13.58 13.36
CA LYS A 18 3.53 -14.60 13.12
C LYS A 18 3.40 -14.90 11.63
N ASP A 19 2.96 -16.11 11.33
CA ASP A 19 2.64 -16.53 9.96
C ASP A 19 1.52 -15.66 9.39
N VAL A 20 1.72 -15.23 8.14
CA VAL A 20 0.77 -14.50 7.32
C VAL A 20 0.52 -15.33 6.07
N GLU A 21 -0.73 -15.72 5.87
CA GLU A 21 -1.19 -16.41 4.66
C GLU A 21 -1.79 -15.38 3.69
N MET A 22 -1.27 -15.36 2.46
CA MET A 22 -1.86 -14.54 1.41
C MET A 22 -3.11 -15.22 0.84
N VAL A 23 -4.18 -14.45 0.69
CA VAL A 23 -5.44 -14.89 0.09
C VAL A 23 -5.57 -14.24 -1.28
N TYR A 24 -5.89 -15.05 -2.29
CA TYR A 24 -6.19 -14.54 -3.63
C TYR A 24 -7.67 -14.20 -3.77
N SER A 25 -7.95 -12.98 -4.20
CA SER A 25 -9.26 -12.57 -4.71
C SER A 25 -9.16 -12.09 -6.16
N ARG A 26 -10.23 -12.29 -6.93
CA ARG A 26 -10.27 -11.83 -8.33
C ARG A 26 -10.27 -10.31 -8.47
N SER A 27 -10.75 -9.59 -7.47
CA SER A 27 -10.90 -8.13 -7.47
C SER A 27 -9.66 -7.40 -6.95
N GLU A 28 -9.02 -7.92 -5.90
CA GLU A 28 -7.92 -7.23 -5.20
C GLU A 28 -6.56 -7.90 -5.45
N GLY A 29 -6.55 -9.08 -6.07
CA GLY A 29 -5.35 -9.89 -6.23
C GLY A 29 -4.99 -10.63 -4.94
N TRP A 30 -3.70 -10.85 -4.73
CA TRP A 30 -3.19 -11.51 -3.52
C TRP A 30 -2.98 -10.47 -2.43
N SER A 31 -3.76 -10.56 -1.35
CA SER A 31 -3.67 -9.66 -0.20
C SER A 31 -3.76 -10.44 1.13
N ALA A 32 -3.30 -9.81 2.21
CA ALA A 32 -3.52 -10.29 3.57
C ALA A 32 -3.75 -9.11 4.52
N ASP A 33 -4.86 -9.15 5.25
CA ASP A 33 -5.10 -8.30 6.43
C ASP A 33 -4.55 -9.04 7.66
N HIS A 34 -3.41 -8.56 8.18
CA HIS A 34 -2.81 -9.15 9.37
C HIS A 34 -3.23 -8.45 10.66
N GLY A 35 -4.56 -8.33 10.86
CA GLY A 35 -5.19 -8.24 12.18
C GLY A 35 -4.66 -7.13 13.09
N GLY A 36 -4.38 -5.94 12.54
CA GLY A 36 -3.89 -4.78 13.28
C GLY A 36 -2.37 -4.61 13.33
N CYS A 37 -1.60 -5.47 12.66
CA CYS A 37 -0.16 -5.27 12.44
C CYS A 37 0.07 -4.52 11.12
N LEU A 38 0.29 -5.26 10.03
CA LEU A 38 0.56 -4.72 8.70
C LEU A 38 -0.38 -5.38 7.69
N ASN A 39 -0.73 -4.64 6.66
CA ASN A 39 -1.36 -5.20 5.48
C ASN A 39 -0.29 -5.58 4.47
N PHE A 40 -0.57 -6.59 3.65
CA PHE A 40 0.38 -7.08 2.66
C PHE A 40 -0.31 -7.32 1.32
N SER A 41 0.44 -7.09 0.25
CA SER A 41 0.04 -7.44 -1.11
C SER A 41 1.18 -8.12 -1.86
N VAL A 42 0.84 -8.96 -2.83
CA VAL A 42 1.83 -9.58 -3.73
C VAL A 42 1.84 -8.88 -5.08
N ILE A 43 3.02 -8.43 -5.51
CA ILE A 43 3.23 -7.79 -6.81
C ILE A 43 4.03 -8.74 -7.69
N ARG A 44 3.35 -9.34 -8.67
CA ARG A 44 3.95 -10.35 -9.56
C ARG A 44 4.69 -9.76 -10.75
N LYS A 45 4.31 -8.55 -11.17
CA LYS A 45 4.97 -7.85 -12.26
C LYS A 45 5.89 -6.80 -11.65
N THR A 46 7.17 -7.15 -11.61
CA THR A 46 8.24 -6.25 -11.21
C THR A 46 8.26 -5.04 -12.14
N PRO A 47 8.34 -3.81 -11.61
CA PRO A 47 8.58 -2.63 -12.43
C PRO A 47 9.96 -2.73 -13.09
N THR A 48 10.02 -2.34 -14.36
CA THR A 48 11.28 -2.10 -15.07
C THR A 48 11.79 -0.71 -14.73
N ILE A 49 13.10 -0.51 -14.66
CA ILE A 49 13.68 0.83 -14.60
C ILE A 49 14.59 0.98 -15.82
N GLY A 50 14.17 1.82 -16.76
CA GLY A 50 14.71 1.79 -18.13
C GLY A 50 14.51 0.41 -18.76
N ASP A 51 15.55 -0.14 -19.38
CA ASP A 51 15.51 -1.48 -20.01
C ASP A 51 15.96 -2.63 -19.08
N LYS A 52 16.06 -2.37 -17.76
CA LYS A 52 16.57 -3.35 -16.79
C LYS A 52 15.48 -3.84 -15.85
N GLU A 53 15.44 -5.16 -15.70
CA GLU A 53 14.71 -5.82 -14.62
C GLU A 53 15.59 -5.85 -13.37
N PHE A 54 15.01 -5.45 -12.24
CA PHE A 54 15.67 -5.50 -10.94
C PHE A 54 15.01 -6.57 -10.09
N ARG A 55 15.79 -7.28 -9.27
CA ARG A 55 15.21 -8.26 -8.35
C ARG A 55 14.32 -7.53 -7.34
N THR A 56 13.02 -7.80 -7.40
CA THR A 56 12.04 -7.32 -6.41
C THR A 56 11.62 -8.42 -5.46
N PRO A 57 11.32 -8.09 -4.19
CA PRO A 57 10.58 -8.98 -3.32
C PRO A 57 9.19 -9.28 -3.92
N LEU A 58 8.65 -10.46 -3.61
CA LEU A 58 7.31 -10.84 -4.05
C LEU A 58 6.22 -10.20 -3.16
N VAL A 59 6.52 -10.04 -1.88
CA VAL A 59 5.58 -9.56 -0.85
C VAL A 59 5.92 -8.12 -0.49
N PHE A 60 4.91 -7.27 -0.57
CA PHE A 60 4.97 -5.86 -0.20
C PHE A 60 4.12 -5.61 1.03
N ILE A 61 4.65 -4.81 1.95
CA ILE A 61 3.91 -4.23 3.06
C ILE A 61 3.17 -3.01 2.54
N ASP A 62 1.86 -2.98 2.73
CA ASP A 62 1.02 -1.89 2.26
C ASP A 62 1.00 -0.75 3.29
N LEU A 63 1.35 0.43 2.82
CA LEU A 63 1.42 1.67 3.58
C LEU A 63 0.43 2.67 2.99
N GLU A 64 -0.74 2.76 3.61
CA GLU A 64 -1.78 3.71 3.20
C GLU A 64 -1.49 5.09 3.78
N SER A 65 -1.56 6.13 2.94
CA SER A 65 -1.48 7.50 3.43
C SER A 65 -2.72 7.89 4.23
N ASP A 66 -2.54 8.81 5.17
CA ASP A 66 -3.65 9.39 5.92
C ASP A 66 -4.70 10.01 5.00
N TYR A 67 -4.31 10.55 3.85
CA TYR A 67 -5.24 11.08 2.86
C TYR A 67 -6.09 9.97 2.24
N ALA A 68 -5.49 8.86 1.82
CA ALA A 68 -6.22 7.70 1.29
C ALA A 68 -7.20 7.14 2.33
N ILE A 69 -6.74 7.04 3.58
CA ILE A 69 -7.55 6.56 4.71
C ILE A 69 -8.74 7.51 4.93
N ARG A 70 -8.53 8.83 4.91
CA ARG A 70 -9.60 9.83 5.07
C ARG A 70 -10.63 9.76 3.94
N GLU A 71 -10.19 9.65 2.68
CA GLU A 71 -11.11 9.47 1.55
C GLU A 71 -11.96 8.21 1.70
N ALA A 72 -11.35 7.10 2.13
CA ALA A 72 -12.06 5.85 2.37
C ALA A 72 -13.08 6.00 3.50
N ILE A 73 -12.71 6.67 4.60
CA ILE A 73 -13.61 6.98 5.71
C ILE A 73 -14.81 7.81 5.24
N ASP A 74 -14.57 8.88 4.46
CA ASP A 74 -15.65 9.74 3.96
C ASP A 74 -16.60 8.99 3.03
N GLY A 75 -16.07 8.11 2.17
CA GLY A 75 -16.87 7.22 1.34
C GLY A 75 -17.72 6.24 2.16
N LEU A 76 -17.15 5.64 3.20
CA LEU A 76 -17.89 4.75 4.10
C LEU A 76 -18.96 5.49 4.91
N ARG A 77 -18.71 6.74 5.32
CA ARG A 77 -19.69 7.56 6.03
C ARG A 77 -20.89 7.89 5.15
N ALA A 78 -20.66 8.21 3.87
CA ALA A 78 -21.74 8.40 2.90
C ALA A 78 -22.56 7.11 2.73
N LEU A 79 -21.91 5.96 2.56
CA LEU A 79 -22.59 4.66 2.47
C LEU A 79 -23.40 4.31 3.73
N ALA A 80 -22.87 4.60 4.93
CA ALA A 80 -23.56 4.34 6.18
C ALA A 80 -24.84 5.19 6.35
N ALA A 81 -24.82 6.44 5.84
CA ALA A 81 -25.97 7.34 5.89
C ALA A 81 -27.14 6.87 5.01
N GLU A 82 -26.83 6.20 3.89
CA GLU A 82 -27.82 5.68 2.93
C GLU A 82 -28.26 4.24 3.23
N GLU A 83 -27.51 3.48 4.05
CA GLU A 83 -27.79 2.08 4.34
C GLU A 83 -28.98 1.93 5.31
N ALA A 84 -30.05 1.27 4.88
CA ALA A 84 -31.26 1.04 5.67
C ALA A 84 -31.14 -0.17 6.63
N ASP A 85 -30.29 -1.15 6.29
CA ASP A 85 -30.06 -2.34 7.12
C ASP A 85 -29.11 -2.01 8.28
N SER A 86 -29.64 -2.08 9.51
CA SER A 86 -28.89 -1.78 10.74
C SER A 86 -27.67 -2.69 10.93
N THR A 87 -27.74 -3.95 10.50
CA THR A 87 -26.62 -4.91 10.63
C THR A 87 -25.49 -4.54 9.68
N LYS A 88 -25.82 -4.15 8.45
CA LYS A 88 -24.82 -3.66 7.49
C LYS A 88 -24.23 -2.33 7.94
N ARG A 89 -25.06 -1.41 8.44
CA ARG A 89 -24.59 -0.13 8.99
C ARG A 89 -23.58 -0.32 10.11
N THR A 90 -23.84 -1.21 11.08
CA THR A 90 -22.89 -1.52 12.16
C THR A 90 -21.57 -2.08 11.63
N LYS A 91 -21.59 -2.89 10.56
CA LYS A 91 -20.35 -3.37 9.91
C LYS A 91 -19.57 -2.23 9.26
N ILE A 92 -20.24 -1.31 8.59
CA ILE A 92 -19.62 -0.13 7.98
C ILE A 92 -18.99 0.76 9.06
N GLU A 93 -19.71 1.04 10.15
CA GLU A 93 -19.20 1.81 11.30
C GLU A 93 -17.97 1.16 11.95
N ALA A 94 -17.96 -0.17 12.09
CA ALA A 94 -16.79 -0.90 12.56
C ALA A 94 -15.60 -0.76 11.60
N GLY A 95 -15.85 -0.75 10.29
CA GLY A 95 -14.84 -0.47 9.27
C GLY A 95 -14.25 0.93 9.39
N ILE A 96 -15.11 1.95 9.56
CA ILE A 96 -14.68 3.35 9.77
C ILE A 96 -13.75 3.46 10.98
N ARG A 97 -14.14 2.91 12.13
CA ARG A 97 -13.32 2.96 13.36
C ARG A 97 -11.95 2.30 13.17
N ARG A 98 -11.90 1.19 12.42
CA ARG A 98 -10.63 0.52 12.09
C ARG A 98 -9.73 1.40 11.23
N LEU A 99 -10.29 2.09 10.23
CA LEU A 99 -9.53 3.00 9.38
C LEU A 99 -9.05 4.23 10.17
N GLU A 100 -9.90 4.80 11.02
CA GLU A 100 -9.52 5.92 11.89
C GLU A 100 -8.34 5.55 12.81
N SER A 101 -8.28 4.31 13.32
CA SER A 101 -7.14 3.85 14.12
C SER A 101 -5.82 3.71 13.34
N LYS A 102 -5.87 3.69 12.01
CA LYS A 102 -4.68 3.63 11.13
C LYS A 102 -4.12 5.01 10.79
N ILE A 103 -4.79 6.10 11.14
CA ILE A 103 -4.29 7.47 10.90
C ILE A 103 -2.97 7.68 11.66
N GLY A 104 -1.95 8.16 10.95
CA GLY A 104 -0.58 8.34 11.44
C GLY A 104 0.16 7.04 11.72
N PHE A 105 -0.42 5.87 11.42
CA PHE A 105 0.24 4.57 11.60
C PHE A 105 1.49 4.48 10.71
N ALA A 106 1.35 4.90 9.45
CA ALA A 106 2.41 4.81 8.46
C ALA A 106 3.68 5.51 8.93
N GLU A 107 3.55 6.78 9.32
CA GLU A 107 4.65 7.63 9.80
C GLU A 107 5.34 7.06 11.05
N LYS A 108 4.55 6.59 12.03
CA LYS A 108 5.08 6.01 13.27
C LYS A 108 5.93 4.76 13.04
N LYS A 109 5.70 4.07 11.92
CA LYS A 109 6.32 2.76 11.61
C LYS A 109 7.41 2.82 10.54
N ILE A 110 7.67 3.98 9.92
CA ILE A 110 8.64 4.10 8.81
C ILE A 110 10.00 3.48 9.16
N GLN A 111 10.55 3.74 10.36
CA GLN A 111 11.87 3.21 10.70
C GLN A 111 11.86 1.68 10.81
N GLU A 112 10.86 1.11 11.48
CA GLU A 112 10.71 -0.36 11.60
C GLU A 112 10.51 -1.01 10.22
N LEU A 113 9.79 -0.34 9.32
CA LEU A 113 9.54 -0.80 7.95
C LEU A 113 10.78 -0.70 7.06
N LEU A 114 11.61 0.33 7.24
CA LEU A 114 12.91 0.45 6.59
C LEU A 114 13.82 -0.72 6.98
N GLU A 115 13.88 -1.06 8.27
CA GLU A 115 14.62 -2.25 8.72
C GLU A 115 14.07 -3.55 8.11
N ALA A 116 12.74 -3.68 8.00
CA ALA A 116 12.11 -4.85 7.39
C ALA A 116 12.53 -5.03 5.92
N ILE A 117 12.54 -3.95 5.12
CA ILE A 117 12.95 -4.04 3.71
C ILE A 117 14.47 -4.19 3.53
N LYS A 118 15.30 -3.80 4.50
CA LYS A 118 16.75 -4.07 4.45
C LYS A 118 17.07 -5.56 4.39
N GLY A 119 16.19 -6.41 4.94
CA GLY A 119 16.32 -7.87 4.83
C GLY A 119 16.13 -8.42 3.41
N GLY A 120 15.66 -7.62 2.45
CA GLY A 120 15.46 -8.02 1.05
C GLY A 120 14.26 -8.94 0.80
N THR A 121 13.64 -9.46 1.87
CA THR A 121 12.43 -10.31 1.79
C THR A 121 11.18 -9.50 1.43
N TYR A 122 11.11 -8.25 1.89
CA TYR A 122 9.94 -7.38 1.79
C TYR A 122 10.21 -6.14 0.94
N GLY A 123 9.16 -5.67 0.28
CA GLY A 123 9.07 -4.31 -0.23
C GLY A 123 8.03 -3.50 0.53
N LEU A 124 7.96 -2.21 0.26
CA LEU A 124 6.90 -1.30 0.69
C LEU A 124 6.10 -0.87 -0.51
N ARG A 125 4.78 -0.98 -0.41
CA ARG A 125 3.84 -0.39 -1.36
C ARG A 125 3.13 0.76 -0.67
N ILE A 126 3.42 1.96 -1.13
CA ILE A 126 2.78 3.18 -0.64
C ILE A 126 1.55 3.42 -1.49
N VAL A 127 0.39 3.53 -0.85
CA VAL A 127 -0.89 3.81 -1.50
C VAL A 127 -1.30 5.22 -1.08
N SER A 128 -1.28 6.16 -2.02
CA SER A 128 -1.73 7.52 -1.78
C SER A 128 -2.86 7.92 -2.71
N GLY A 129 -4.06 8.02 -2.15
CA GLY A 129 -5.30 8.23 -2.90
C GLY A 129 -5.68 7.07 -3.82
N ARG A 130 -6.66 7.30 -4.69
CA ARG A 130 -7.32 6.24 -5.49
C ARG A 130 -6.45 5.60 -6.56
N SER A 131 -5.32 6.20 -6.93
CA SER A 131 -4.61 5.76 -8.13
C SER A 131 -3.15 6.19 -8.20
N VAL A 132 -2.59 6.66 -7.10
CA VAL A 132 -1.19 7.04 -7.03
C VAL A 132 -0.51 6.20 -5.97
N GLY A 133 0.69 5.73 -6.28
CA GLY A 133 1.43 4.90 -5.36
C GLY A 133 2.90 4.87 -5.68
N ALA A 134 3.65 4.24 -4.79
CA ALA A 134 5.06 3.98 -4.99
C ALA A 134 5.43 2.62 -4.46
N LEU A 135 6.42 1.98 -5.09
CA LEU A 135 7.07 0.78 -4.58
C LEU A 135 8.47 1.15 -4.14
N VAL A 136 8.86 0.67 -2.96
CA VAL A 136 10.21 0.81 -2.44
C VAL A 136 10.71 -0.56 -2.00
N TRP A 137 11.90 -0.97 -2.41
CA TRP A 137 12.49 -2.23 -1.97
C TRP A 137 14.00 -2.15 -1.95
N ARG A 138 14.65 -3.11 -1.30
CA ARG A 138 16.11 -3.27 -1.37
C ARG A 138 16.45 -4.46 -2.28
N GLY A 139 17.40 -4.24 -3.17
CA GLY A 139 18.07 -5.30 -3.94
C GLY A 139 19.57 -5.12 -3.82
N GLU A 140 20.28 -6.19 -3.44
CA GLU A 140 21.72 -6.12 -3.15
C GLU A 140 22.00 -5.02 -2.09
N GLU A 141 22.88 -4.08 -2.40
CA GLU A 141 23.27 -2.97 -1.53
C GLU A 141 22.56 -1.64 -1.85
N LYS A 142 21.44 -1.70 -2.60
CA LYS A 142 20.71 -0.50 -3.03
C LYS A 142 19.22 -0.57 -2.71
N PHE A 143 18.68 0.56 -2.32
CA PHE A 143 17.26 0.84 -2.32
C PHE A 143 16.82 1.31 -3.70
N PHE A 144 15.68 0.79 -4.12
CA PHE A 144 14.98 1.14 -5.34
C PHE A 144 13.64 1.74 -4.96
N GLY A 145 13.24 2.80 -5.66
CA GLY A 145 11.94 3.44 -5.51
C GLY A 145 11.38 3.79 -6.87
N ILE A 146 10.12 3.44 -7.10
CA ILE A 146 9.40 3.82 -8.32
C ILE A 146 8.00 4.28 -7.94
N SER A 147 7.51 5.35 -8.55
CA SER A 147 6.14 5.82 -8.36
C SER A 147 5.34 5.82 -9.66
N TYR A 148 4.03 5.67 -9.50
CA TYR A 148 3.06 5.51 -10.58
C TYR A 148 1.74 6.24 -10.25
N GLY A 149 1.03 6.74 -11.27
CA GLY A 149 -0.23 7.48 -11.13
C GLY A 149 -1.26 7.22 -12.25
N ASN A 150 -2.56 7.45 -12.02
CA ASN A 150 -3.60 7.29 -13.07
C ASN A 150 -3.64 8.47 -14.04
N ALA A 151 -3.01 8.28 -15.20
CA ALA A 151 -3.64 7.91 -16.46
C ALA A 151 -2.51 8.01 -17.46
N GLN A 152 -2.09 6.89 -18.06
CA GLN A 152 -0.92 6.74 -18.95
C GLN A 152 0.42 6.27 -18.32
N ASN A 153 0.44 5.61 -17.16
CA ASN A 153 1.64 4.89 -16.66
C ASN A 153 2.95 5.70 -16.75
N GLU A 154 2.90 7.03 -16.59
CA GLU A 154 4.12 7.82 -16.55
C GLU A 154 4.77 7.61 -15.18
N GLU A 155 6.00 7.12 -15.19
CA GLU A 155 6.82 6.99 -13.99
C GLU A 155 7.15 8.40 -13.49
N PHE A 156 6.56 8.80 -12.34
CA PHE A 156 6.70 10.18 -11.83
C PHE A 156 7.97 10.39 -11.00
N GLY A 157 8.60 9.30 -10.54
CA GLY A 157 9.72 9.37 -9.62
C GLY A 157 10.48 8.05 -9.59
N LEU A 158 11.78 8.16 -9.78
CA LEU A 158 12.74 7.07 -9.68
C LEU A 158 13.75 7.37 -8.59
N MET A 159 14.07 6.35 -7.79
CA MET A 159 15.14 6.38 -6.81
C MET A 159 15.99 5.13 -6.94
N ILE A 160 17.30 5.31 -7.01
CA ILE A 160 18.30 4.25 -6.85
C ILE A 160 19.39 4.79 -5.95
N THR A 161 19.48 4.29 -4.73
CA THR A 161 20.41 4.83 -3.72
C THR A 161 20.94 3.75 -2.79
N SER A 162 22.15 3.93 -2.26
CA SER A 162 22.66 3.14 -1.14
C SER A 162 22.42 3.82 0.21
N GLN A 163 21.83 5.02 0.22
CA GLN A 163 21.61 5.82 1.43
C GLN A 163 20.20 5.60 1.98
N GLU A 164 20.11 5.26 3.26
CA GLU A 164 18.84 5.04 3.93
C GLU A 164 18.02 6.33 4.06
N ASP A 165 18.66 7.47 4.34
CA ASP A 165 17.98 8.75 4.48
C ASP A 165 17.27 9.19 3.20
N GLU A 166 17.87 8.91 2.04
CA GLU A 166 17.23 9.15 0.74
C GLU A 166 16.02 8.23 0.52
N ALA A 167 16.14 6.95 0.89
CA ALA A 167 15.02 6.00 0.85
C ALA A 167 13.86 6.44 1.75
N LYS A 168 14.18 6.88 2.97
CA LYS A 168 13.22 7.44 3.93
C LYS A 168 12.53 8.70 3.38
N GLY A 169 13.31 9.61 2.78
CA GLY A 169 12.78 10.82 2.16
C GLY A 169 11.82 10.52 1.01
N PHE A 170 12.13 9.52 0.17
CA PHE A 170 11.25 9.07 -0.89
C PHE A 170 9.94 8.49 -0.33
N ILE A 171 10.00 7.66 0.70
CA ILE A 171 8.82 7.09 1.37
C ILE A 171 7.93 8.21 1.92
N LEU A 172 8.50 9.14 2.69
CA LEU A 172 7.77 10.27 3.28
C LEU A 172 7.10 11.13 2.21
N LYS A 173 7.82 11.44 1.12
CA LYS A 173 7.27 12.20 0.00
C LYS A 173 5.99 11.56 -0.53
N TRP A 174 5.97 10.23 -0.71
CA TRP A 174 4.81 9.53 -1.28
C TRP A 174 3.70 9.25 -0.29
N ILE A 175 3.99 9.07 1.01
CA ILE A 175 2.95 9.03 2.06
C ILE A 175 2.19 10.36 2.09
N HIS A 176 2.88 11.48 1.93
CA HIS A 176 2.24 12.81 1.94
C HIS A 176 1.77 13.27 0.56
N TYR A 177 2.07 12.52 -0.50
CA TYR A 177 1.72 12.93 -1.85
C TYR A 177 0.21 12.93 -2.02
N TRP A 178 -0.36 14.03 -2.50
CA TRP A 178 -1.78 14.16 -2.74
C TRP A 178 -2.01 14.90 -4.05
N ASP A 179 -2.60 14.23 -5.03
CA ASP A 179 -3.02 14.88 -6.28
C ASP A 179 -4.42 15.48 -6.11
N GLY A 180 -4.46 16.70 -5.55
CA GLY A 180 -5.68 17.49 -5.42
C GLY A 180 -6.28 17.94 -6.77
N ALA A 181 -5.57 17.77 -7.90
CA ALA A 181 -6.00 18.32 -9.19
C ALA A 181 -7.25 17.63 -9.76
N LYS A 182 -7.61 16.41 -9.30
CA LYS A 182 -8.86 15.74 -9.71
C LYS A 182 -10.08 16.04 -8.83
N LEU A 183 -9.91 16.62 -7.64
CA LEU A 183 -11.04 17.07 -6.81
C LEU A 183 -11.54 18.46 -7.22
N VAL A 184 -10.71 19.27 -7.86
CA VAL A 184 -11.10 20.61 -8.36
C VAL A 184 -11.78 20.55 -9.75
N GLY A 185 -11.87 19.37 -10.37
CA GLY A 185 -12.47 19.19 -11.71
C GLY A 185 -13.98 18.91 -11.74
N LYS A 186 -14.64 18.68 -10.59
CA LYS A 186 -16.10 18.53 -10.50
C LYS A 186 -16.65 19.27 -9.29
N LYS A 187 -16.98 20.54 -9.52
CA LYS A 187 -17.89 21.39 -8.75
C LYS A 187 -17.76 21.32 -7.23
N MET A 188 -17.15 22.34 -6.66
CA MET A 188 -17.48 22.97 -5.37
C MET A 188 -16.56 24.20 -5.32
N PHE A 189 -16.99 25.44 -5.49
CA PHE A 189 -18.10 26.17 -4.84
C PHE A 189 -18.66 27.27 -5.78
N PRO A 190 -19.85 27.84 -5.48
CA PRO A 190 -20.23 29.17 -5.99
C PRO A 190 -19.28 30.28 -5.52
#